data_AF-R9KLA7-F1
#
_entry.id   AF-R9KLA7-F1
#
_cell.length_a   1.000
_cell.length_b   1.000
_cell.length_c   1.000
_cell.angle_alpha   90.00
_cell.angle_beta   90.00
_cell.angle_gamma   90.00
#
_symmetry.space_group_name_H-M   'P 1'
#
loop_
_entity.id
_entity.type
_entity.pdbx_description
1 polymer ?
#
loop_
_entity_poly.entity_id
_entity_poly.type
_entity_poly.pdbx_seq_one_letter_code
_entity_poly.pdbx_strand_id
1 'polypeptide(L)' 'MASKRFEKGSEEWQMFREYWALCQQFWELEDNDEYWEQVIYSTNEFYKKYKENNEIFAKEIALALVDTLDKKSKKEKEP' A
#
# COMPACT_ATOMS: atom_id res chain seq x y z
N MET A 1 23.03 9.61 15.27
CA MET A 1 22.01 9.55 14.19
C MET A 1 20.86 10.43 14.61
N ALA A 2 20.31 11.26 13.72
CA ALA A 2 19.09 12.00 14.04
C ALA A 2 17.91 11.03 14.03
N SER A 3 17.07 11.06 15.08
CA SER A 3 15.84 10.26 15.17
C SER A 3 14.65 11.20 15.25
N LYS A 4 13.60 10.92 14.47
CA LYS A 4 12.31 11.62 14.58
C LYS A 4 11.29 10.63 15.12
N ARG A 5 10.60 11.02 16.19
CA ARG A 5 9.45 10.26 16.68
C ARG A 5 8.23 10.63 15.84
N PHE A 6 7.52 9.63 15.32
CA PHE A 6 6.22 9.82 14.70
C PHE A 6 5.17 9.84 15.80
N GLU A 7 4.75 11.04 16.18
CA GLU A 7 3.71 11.22 17.19
C GLU A 7 2.37 10.71 16.66
N LYS A 8 1.53 10.20 17.57
CA LYS A 8 0.20 9.73 17.18
C LYS A 8 -0.58 10.88 16.56
N GLY A 9 -1.11 10.65 15.36
CA GLY A 9 -1.82 11.67 14.59
C GLY A 9 -0.94 12.52 13.69
N SER A 10 0.39 12.37 13.72
CA SER A 10 1.26 12.93 12.68
C SER A 10 0.93 12.32 11.32
N GLU A 11 1.32 13.00 10.25
CA GLU A 11 1.08 12.50 8.91
C GLU A 11 1.76 11.15 8.67
N GLU A 12 3.00 10.98 9.13
CA GLU A 12 3.72 9.71 8.99
C GLU A 12 3.02 8.59 9.77
N TRP A 13 2.55 8.88 10.98
CA TRP A 13 1.80 7.90 11.78
C TRP A 13 0.51 7.46 11.07
N GLN A 14 -0.23 8.42 10.49
CA GLN A 14 -1.44 8.13 9.72
C GLN A 14 -1.10 7.32 8.46
N MET A 15 -0.06 7.69 7.72
CA MET A 15 0.41 6.99 6.53
C MET A 15 0.72 5.52 6.82
N PHE A 16 1.50 5.22 7.86
CA PHE A 16 1.80 3.83 8.21
C PHE A 16 0.56 3.06 8.66
N ARG A 17 -0.36 3.70 9.39
CA ARG A 17 -1.62 3.09 9.82
C ARG A 17 -2.54 2.76 8.65
N GLU A 18 -2.66 3.67 7.67
CA GLU A 18 -3.48 3.47 6.48
C GLU A 18 -2.85 2.47 5.53
N TYR A 19 -1.52 2.49 5.38
CA TYR A 19 -0.80 1.46 4.63
C TYR A 19 -1.05 0.07 5.22
N TRP A 20 -0.97 -0.06 6.55
CA TRP A 20 -1.30 -1.32 7.22
C TRP A 20 -2.73 -1.78 6.93
N ALA A 21 -3.70 -0.85 6.95
CA ALA A 21 -5.08 -1.17 6.60
C ALA A 21 -5.23 -1.63 5.14
N LEU A 22 -4.51 -1.00 4.20
CA LEU A 22 -4.48 -1.45 2.79
C LEU A 22 -3.93 -2.87 2.66
N CYS A 23 -2.84 -3.18 3.36
CA CYS A 23 -2.30 -4.54 3.36
C CYS A 23 -3.34 -5.55 3.84
N GLN A 24 -4.07 -5.23 4.92
CA GLN A 24 -5.12 -6.10 5.44
C GLN A 24 -6.30 -6.25 4.49
N GLN A 25 -6.69 -5.18 3.79
CA GLN A 25 -7.80 -5.18 2.84
C GLN A 25 -7.55 -6.11 1.65
N PHE A 26 -6.32 -6.13 1.13
CA PHE A 26 -5.96 -6.87 -0.08
C PHE A 26 -5.06 -8.07 0.20
N TRP A 27 -5.04 -8.57 1.44
CA TRP A 27 -4.08 -9.62 1.81
C TRP A 27 -4.39 -10.96 1.14
N GLU A 28 -5.69 -11.26 1.04
CA GLU A 28 -6.26 -12.41 0.36
C GLU A 28 -6.56 -12.03 -1.08
N LEU A 29 -6.07 -12.82 -2.02
CA LEU A 29 -6.23 -12.55 -3.44
C LEU A 29 -7.59 -13.03 -3.94
N GLU A 30 -8.18 -12.24 -4.82
CA GLU A 30 -9.32 -12.67 -5.62
C GLU A 30 -8.94 -12.68 -7.10
N ASP A 31 -9.28 -13.75 -7.82
CA ASP A 31 -8.95 -13.89 -9.25
C ASP A 31 -10.04 -13.26 -10.13
N ASN A 32 -10.27 -11.96 -9.92
CA ASN A 32 -11.19 -11.17 -10.74
C ASN A 32 -10.62 -9.78 -11.04
N ASP A 33 -11.06 -9.17 -12.14
CA ASP A 33 -10.55 -7.86 -12.57
C ASP A 33 -10.95 -6.74 -11.60
N GLU A 34 -12.13 -6.84 -10.97
CA GLU A 34 -12.65 -5.86 -10.01
C GLU A 34 -11.71 -5.70 -8.80
N TYR A 35 -11.16 -6.80 -8.30
CA TYR A 35 -10.17 -6.81 -7.23
C TYR A 35 -8.92 -6.01 -7.62
N TRP A 36 -8.38 -6.23 -8.83
CA TRP A 36 -7.18 -5.53 -9.28
C TRP A 36 -7.43 -4.05 -9.56
N GLU A 37 -8.60 -3.70 -10.09
CA GLU A 37 -9.03 -2.32 -10.24
C GLU A 37 -9.10 -1.63 -8.87
N GLN A 38 -9.66 -2.30 -7.87
CA GLN A 38 -9.75 -1.78 -6.50
C GLN A 38 -8.38 -1.64 -5.83
N VAL A 39 -7.46 -2.59 -6.03
CA VAL A 39 -6.06 -2.50 -5.57
C VAL A 39 -5.38 -1.26 -6.16
N ILE A 40 -5.48 -1.07 -7.48
CA ILE A 40 -4.86 0.07 -8.17
C ILE A 40 -5.49 1.38 -7.72
N TYR A 41 -6.82 1.43 -7.57
CA TYR A 41 -7.51 2.62 -7.11
C TYR A 41 -7.10 3.00 -5.70
N SER A 42 -7.17 2.06 -4.74
CA SER A 42 -6.87 2.31 -3.34
C SER A 42 -5.40 2.67 -3.11
N THR A 43 -4.46 2.03 -3.82
CA THR A 43 -3.02 2.37 -3.72
C THR A 43 -2.70 3.74 -4.33
N ASN A 44 -3.39 4.13 -5.41
CA ASN A 44 -3.27 5.48 -5.98
C ASN A 44 -3.85 6.57 -5.06
N GLU A 45 -5.01 6.34 -4.44
CA GLU A 45 -5.59 7.30 -3.50
C GLU A 45 -4.71 7.48 -2.26
N PHE A 46 -4.11 6.39 -1.76
CA PHE A 46 -3.10 6.44 -0.71
C PHE A 46 -1.90 7.30 -1.11
N TYR A 47 -1.32 7.06 -2.29
CA TYR A 47 -0.21 7.89 -2.77
C TYR A 47 -0.60 9.36 -2.88
N LYS A 48 -1.76 9.67 -3.49
CA LYS A 48 -2.23 11.06 -3.65
C LYS A 48 -2.40 11.78 -2.31
N LYS A 49 -2.83 11.08 -1.27
CA LYS A 49 -3.03 11.63 0.07
C LYS A 49 -1.73 12.04 0.75
N TYR A 50 -0.64 11.30 0.52
CA TYR A 50 0.65 11.52 1.18
C TYR A 50 1.73 12.11 0.28
N LYS A 51 1.40 12.43 -0.98
CA LYS A 51 2.36 12.98 -1.95
C LYS A 51 2.99 14.30 -1.53
N GLU A 52 2.32 15.12 -0.72
CA GLU A 52 2.81 16.48 -0.42
C GLU A 52 4.00 16.49 0.53
N ASN A 53 4.00 15.64 1.56
CA ASN A 53 5.09 15.61 2.54
C ASN A 53 5.86 14.27 2.58
N ASN A 54 5.35 13.21 1.94
CA ASN A 54 5.92 11.87 1.97
C ASN A 54 5.98 11.19 0.59
N GLU A 55 6.06 11.97 -0.50
CA GLU A 55 5.98 11.51 -1.90
C GLU A 55 6.72 10.20 -2.18
N ILE A 56 8.03 10.20 -1.93
CA ILE A 56 8.90 9.08 -2.26
C ILE A 56 8.45 7.85 -1.48
N PHE A 57 8.30 7.98 -0.17
CA PHE A 57 8.00 6.84 0.68
C PHE A 57 6.60 6.28 0.42
N ALA A 58 5.60 7.14 0.29
CA ALA A 58 4.22 6.74 0.00
C ALA A 58 4.10 6.02 -1.34
N LYS A 59 4.83 6.48 -2.37
CA LYS A 59 4.87 5.83 -3.68
C LYS A 59 5.52 4.45 -3.61
N GLU A 60 6.69 4.34 -3.00
CA GLU A 60 7.46 3.09 -2.95
C GLU A 60 6.70 2.00 -2.19
N ILE A 61 6.08 2.32 -1.04
CA ILE A 61 5.33 1.31 -0.27
C ILE A 61 4.03 0.89 -0.96
N ALA A 62 3.35 1.81 -1.67
CA ALA A 62 2.17 1.48 -2.47
C ALA A 62 2.53 0.52 -3.60
N LEU A 63 3.61 0.79 -4.34
CA LEU A 63 4.11 -0.09 -5.40
C LEU A 63 4.56 -1.44 -4.85
N ALA A 64 5.22 -1.47 -3.70
CA ALA A 64 5.65 -2.71 -3.06
C ALA A 64 4.47 -3.63 -2.71
N LEU A 65 3.33 -3.07 -2.31
CA LEU A 65 2.11 -3.85 -2.09
C LEU A 65 1.61 -4.46 -3.39
N VAL A 66 1.44 -3.65 -4.45
CA VAL A 66 0.95 -4.13 -5.76
C VAL A 66 1.84 -5.24 -6.32
N ASP A 67 3.16 -5.04 -6.31
CA ASP A 67 4.14 -6.03 -6.79
C ASP A 67 4.10 -7.34 -5.97
N THR A 68 3.91 -7.23 -4.65
CA THR A 68 3.76 -8.42 -3.79
C THR A 68 2.50 -9.20 -4.14
N LEU A 69 1.38 -8.52 -4.36
CA LEU A 69 0.11 -9.16 -4.72
C LEU A 69 0.22 -9.83 -6.10
N ASP A 70 0.81 -9.16 -7.08
CA ASP A 70 1.02 -9.71 -8.43
C ASP A 70 1.90 -10.99 -8.38
N LYS A 71 2.99 -10.95 -7.61
CA LYS A 71 3.86 -12.12 -7.39
C LYS A 71 3.13 -13.27 -6.68
N LYS A 72 2.28 -12.99 -5.69
CA LYS A 72 1.46 -14.01 -5.03
C LYS A 72 0.46 -14.63 -6.01
N SER A 73 -0.23 -13.80 -6.81
CA SER A 73 -1.22 -14.27 -7.79
C SER A 73 -0.60 -15.17 -8.84
N LYS A 74 0.60 -14.83 -9.31
CA LYS A 74 1.35 -15.69 -10.24
C LYS A 74 1.72 -17.05 -9.62
N LYS A 75 2.15 -17.06 -8.36
CA LYS A 75 2.49 -18.31 -7.65
C LYS A 75 1.29 -19.21 -7.41
N GLU A 76 0.11 -18.66 -7.13
CA GLU A 76 -1.11 -19.47 -6.98
C GLU A 76 -1.57 -20.09 -8.31
N LYS A 77 -1.15 -19.51 -9.43
CA LYS A 77 -1.44 -20.00 -10.79
C LYS A 77 -0.38 -20.98 -11.32
N GLU A 78 0.75 -21.14 -10.63
CA GLU A 78 1.77 -22.16 -10.95
C GLU A 78 1.34 -23.52 -10.34
N PRO A 79 1.17 -24.58 -11.16
CA PRO A 79 0.67 -25.90 -10.71
C PRO A 79 1.68 -26.72 -9.89
#